data_AF-A0A1W9ZGX9-F1
#
_entry.id   AF-A0A1W9ZGX9-F1
#
_cell.length_a   1.000
_cell.length_b   1.000
_cell.length_c   1.000
_cell.angle_alpha   90.00
_cell.angle_beta   90.00
_cell.angle_gamma   90.00
#
_symmetry.space_group_name_H-M   'P 1'
#
loop_
_entity.id
_entity.type
_entity.pdbx_description
1 polymer ?
#
loop_
_entity_poly.entity_id
_entity_poly.type
_entity_poly.pdbx_seq_one_letter_code
_entity_poly.pdbx_strand_id
1 'polypeptide(L)'
;MGNKAISKEARRAAREAAAAAQAELARRTRANVEDLARFFSARERADGVDEWFAERLQALREQAAQRRGEQRMQCGLALRAMRDRGESLREVARMAGVAEKTARELIREADAATDATEAVPPAPEAGGPAGPPEGVWQTEEAELAKTSGERLQAASRV
;
A
#
# COMPACT_ATOMS: atom_id res chain seq x y z
N MET A 1 -50.43 43.19 42.57
CA MET A 1 -49.14 43.52 41.92
C MET A 1 -48.06 43.53 42.99
N GLY A 2 -47.18 42.53 43.01
CA GLY A 2 -46.11 42.46 44.01
C GLY A 2 -45.14 41.33 43.69
N ASN A 3 -44.11 41.64 42.90
CA ASN A 3 -43.00 40.73 42.62
C ASN A 3 -42.29 40.37 43.94
N LYS A 4 -42.54 39.17 44.46
CA LYS A 4 -41.88 38.66 45.66
C LYS A 4 -40.37 38.59 45.41
N ALA A 5 -39.62 39.34 46.23
CA ALA A 5 -38.17 39.36 46.20
C ALA A 5 -37.61 37.93 46.31
N ILE A 6 -37.02 37.44 45.22
CA ILE A 6 -36.26 36.19 45.21
C ILE A 6 -35.21 36.28 46.33
N SER A 7 -35.16 35.28 47.21
CA SER A 7 -34.22 35.30 48.34
C SER A 7 -32.78 35.25 47.83
N LYS A 8 -31.85 35.85 48.59
CA LYS A 8 -30.42 35.85 48.27
C LYS A 8 -29.88 34.43 48.06
N GLU A 9 -30.35 33.48 48.88
CA GLU A 9 -30.03 32.06 48.77
C GLU A 9 -30.56 31.45 47.48
N ALA A 10 -31.80 31.74 47.07
CA ALA A 10 -32.33 31.24 45.81
C ALA A 10 -31.54 31.74 44.60
N ARG A 11 -31.09 33.01 44.61
CA ARG A 11 -30.22 33.55 43.55
C ARG A 11 -28.83 32.91 43.56
N ARG A 12 -28.28 32.62 44.73
CA ARG A 12 -26.98 31.95 44.88
C ARG A 12 -27.06 30.51 44.36
N ALA A 13 -28.05 29.74 44.79
CA ALA A 13 -28.28 28.37 44.33
C ALA A 13 -28.48 28.30 42.81
N ALA A 14 -29.24 29.24 42.22
CA ALA A 14 -29.40 29.30 40.77
C ALA A 14 -28.09 29.56 40.02
N ARG A 15 -27.21 30.42 40.55
CA ARG A 15 -25.89 30.71 39.95
C ARG A 15 -24.94 29.52 40.09
N GLU A 16 -24.92 28.86 41.23
CA GLU A 16 -24.11 27.67 41.47
C GLU A 16 -24.55 26.50 40.56
N ALA A 17 -25.86 26.28 40.41
CA ALA A 17 -26.39 25.29 39.49
C ALA A 17 -26.05 25.60 38.02
N ALA A 18 -26.14 26.87 37.62
CA ALA A 18 -25.73 27.30 36.28
C ALA A 18 -24.23 27.09 36.06
N ALA A 19 -23.39 27.44 37.03
CA ALA A 19 -21.95 27.24 36.95
C ALA A 19 -21.57 25.75 36.85
N ALA A 20 -22.21 24.89 37.65
CA ALA A 20 -22.02 23.44 37.59
C ALA A 20 -22.43 22.85 36.24
N ALA A 21 -23.57 23.29 35.68
CA ALA A 21 -24.00 22.86 34.35
C ALA A 21 -23.02 23.30 33.24
N GLN A 22 -22.52 24.53 33.31
CA GLN A 22 -21.51 25.02 32.35
C GLN A 22 -20.18 24.28 32.48
N ALA A 23 -19.74 23.98 33.70
CA ALA A 23 -18.52 23.21 33.92
C ALA A 23 -18.64 21.79 33.34
N GLU A 24 -19.80 21.14 33.51
CA GLU A 24 -20.03 19.82 32.95
C GLU A 24 -20.08 19.84 31.41
N LEU A 25 -20.74 20.83 30.82
CA LEU A 25 -20.73 21.02 29.36
C LEU A 25 -19.30 21.25 28.85
N ALA A 26 -18.53 22.12 29.50
CA ALA A 26 -17.14 22.37 29.12
C ALA A 26 -16.29 21.10 29.21
N ARG A 27 -16.46 20.30 30.27
CA ARG A 27 -15.77 19.01 30.44
C ARG A 27 -16.09 18.04 29.30
N ARG A 28 -17.38 17.87 28.96
CA ARG A 28 -17.82 17.00 27.86
C ARG A 28 -17.31 17.49 26.52
N THR A 29 -17.42 18.78 26.23
CA THR A 29 -16.92 19.36 24.98
C THR A 29 -15.43 19.13 24.83
N ARG A 30 -14.64 19.32 25.89
CA ARG A 30 -13.21 19.05 25.86
C ARG A 30 -12.92 17.57 25.58
N ALA A 31 -13.56 16.64 26.31
CA ALA A 31 -13.39 15.21 26.09
C ALA A 31 -13.75 14.80 24.65
N ASN A 32 -14.87 15.30 24.14
CA ASN A 32 -15.32 15.04 22.77
C ASN A 32 -14.32 15.56 21.73
N VAL A 33 -13.73 16.75 21.93
CA VAL A 33 -12.71 17.29 21.01
C VAL A 33 -11.45 16.43 21.02
N GLU A 34 -11.00 16.00 22.20
CA GLU A 34 -9.84 15.10 22.33
C GLU A 34 -10.10 13.75 21.63
N ASP A 35 -11.29 13.19 21.79
CA ASP A 35 -11.68 11.93 21.13
C ASP A 35 -11.84 12.08 19.63
N LEU A 36 -12.42 13.19 19.15
CA LEU A 36 -12.51 13.48 17.72
C LEU A 36 -11.13 13.62 17.09
N ALA A 37 -10.18 14.27 17.76
CA ALA A 37 -8.81 14.37 17.27
C ALA A 37 -8.16 12.99 17.12
N ARG A 38 -8.34 12.10 18.11
CA ARG A 38 -7.88 10.70 18.03
C ARG A 38 -8.55 9.95 16.88
N PHE A 39 -9.86 10.12 16.71
CA PHE A 39 -10.63 9.49 15.66
C PHE A 39 -10.14 9.91 14.27
N PHE A 40 -10.02 11.20 13.99
CA PHE A 40 -9.57 11.68 12.68
C PHE A 40 -8.15 11.24 12.37
N SER A 41 -7.23 11.30 13.34
CA SER A 41 -5.87 10.79 13.16
C SER A 41 -5.81 9.28 12.91
N ALA A 42 -6.65 8.49 13.60
CA ALA A 42 -6.72 7.05 13.37
C ALA A 42 -7.31 6.72 12.00
N ARG A 43 -8.35 7.44 11.59
CA ARG A 43 -8.98 7.29 10.27
C ARG A 43 -8.00 7.63 9.14
N GLU A 44 -7.30 8.76 9.23
CA GLU A 44 -6.31 9.17 8.22
C GLU A 44 -5.21 8.12 8.07
N ARG A 45 -4.73 7.54 9.18
CA ARG A 45 -3.75 6.44 9.15
C ARG A 45 -4.33 5.17 8.52
N ALA A 46 -5.60 4.86 8.76
CA ALA A 46 -6.26 3.71 8.13
C ALA A 46 -6.39 3.93 6.60
N ASP A 47 -6.85 5.11 6.19
CA ASP A 47 -6.93 5.49 4.77
C ASP A 47 -5.53 5.43 4.11
N GLY A 48 -4.47 5.85 4.81
CA GLY A 48 -3.10 5.73 4.33
C GLY A 48 -2.59 4.29 4.19
N VAL A 49 -3.04 3.37 5.05
CA VAL A 49 -2.72 1.93 4.92
C VAL A 49 -3.40 1.35 3.69
N ASP A 50 -4.65 1.71 3.42
CA ASP A 50 -5.39 1.23 2.27
C ASP A 50 -4.74 1.71 0.95
N GLU A 51 -4.34 2.98 0.88
CA GLU A 51 -3.63 3.52 -0.29
C GLU A 51 -2.28 2.81 -0.50
N TRP A 52 -1.47 2.70 0.55
CA TRP A 52 -0.20 1.97 0.50
C TRP A 52 -0.38 0.53 0.00
N PHE A 53 -1.41 -0.16 0.48
CA PHE A 53 -1.69 -1.53 0.07
C PHE A 53 -2.13 -1.60 -1.39
N ALA A 54 -2.96 -0.66 -1.85
CA ALA A 54 -3.41 -0.57 -3.24
C ALA A 54 -2.21 -0.36 -4.18
N GLU A 55 -1.32 0.59 -3.87
CA GLU A 55 -0.08 0.83 -4.62
C GLU A 55 0.79 -0.43 -4.69
N ARG A 56 0.99 -1.10 -3.54
CA ARG A 56 1.82 -2.30 -3.46
C ARG A 56 1.24 -3.44 -4.29
N LEU A 57 -0.08 -3.62 -4.26
CA LEU A 57 -0.77 -4.63 -5.05
C LEU A 57 -0.65 -4.35 -6.55
N GLN A 58 -0.74 -3.08 -6.98
CA GLN A 58 -0.55 -2.73 -8.38
C GLN A 58 0.87 -3.01 -8.85
N ALA A 59 1.88 -2.60 -8.08
CA ALA A 59 3.28 -2.91 -8.40
C ALA A 59 3.52 -4.42 -8.54
N LEU A 60 2.92 -5.23 -7.65
CA LEU A 60 3.02 -6.69 -7.75
C LEU A 60 2.30 -7.26 -8.98
N ARG A 61 1.15 -6.69 -9.37
CA ARG A 61 0.43 -7.10 -10.59
C ARG A 61 1.23 -6.81 -11.85
N GLU A 62 1.85 -5.65 -11.92
CA GLU A 62 2.73 -5.25 -13.03
C GLU A 62 3.94 -6.18 -13.11
N GLN A 63 4.65 -6.41 -12.00
CA GLN A 63 5.77 -7.35 -11.96
C GLN A 63 5.35 -8.76 -12.37
N ALA A 64 4.19 -9.23 -11.92
CA ALA A 64 3.68 -10.53 -12.32
C ALA A 64 3.30 -10.56 -13.82
N ALA A 65 2.76 -9.48 -14.36
CA ALA A 65 2.45 -9.38 -15.79
C ALA A 65 3.71 -9.38 -16.64
N GLN A 66 4.73 -8.62 -16.24
CA GLN A 66 6.05 -8.60 -16.87
C GLN A 66 6.68 -9.98 -16.89
N ARG A 67 6.79 -10.63 -15.72
CA ARG A 67 7.35 -11.99 -15.61
C ARG A 67 6.58 -12.99 -16.47
N ARG A 68 5.25 -12.94 -16.48
CA ARG A 68 4.45 -13.79 -17.37
C ARG A 68 4.71 -13.50 -18.84
N GLY A 69 4.90 -12.24 -19.21
CA GLY A 69 5.28 -11.81 -20.55
C GLY A 69 6.63 -12.40 -20.96
N GLU A 70 7.65 -12.26 -20.10
CA GLU A 70 8.99 -12.82 -20.31
C GLU A 70 8.93 -14.34 -20.50
N GLN A 71 8.19 -15.07 -19.66
CA GLN A 71 8.06 -16.53 -19.82
C GLN A 71 7.34 -16.90 -21.11
N ARG A 72 6.26 -16.19 -21.49
CA ARG A 72 5.57 -16.43 -22.77
C ARG A 72 6.49 -16.19 -23.96
N MET A 73 7.30 -15.14 -23.90
CA MET A 73 8.33 -14.85 -24.91
C MET A 73 9.33 -16.01 -25.04
N GLN A 74 9.87 -16.50 -23.93
CA GLN A 74 10.78 -17.65 -23.94
C GLN A 74 10.12 -18.92 -24.51
N CYS A 75 8.85 -19.17 -24.19
CA CYS A 75 8.09 -20.25 -24.81
C CYS A 75 8.02 -20.08 -26.33
N GLY A 76 7.63 -18.88 -26.81
CA GLY A 76 7.55 -18.59 -28.25
C GLY A 76 8.88 -18.77 -28.97
N LEU A 77 9.98 -18.28 -28.40
CA LEU A 77 11.34 -18.45 -28.95
C LEU A 77 11.73 -19.94 -29.04
N ALA A 78 11.40 -20.74 -28.02
CA ALA A 78 11.68 -22.18 -28.05
C ALA A 78 10.88 -22.89 -29.15
N LEU A 79 9.59 -22.58 -29.29
CA LEU A 79 8.73 -23.15 -30.35
C LEU A 79 9.18 -22.70 -31.75
N ARG A 80 9.63 -21.45 -31.89
CA ARG A 80 10.21 -20.93 -33.13
C ARG A 80 11.47 -21.72 -33.50
N ALA A 81 12.38 -21.92 -32.55
CA ALA A 81 13.60 -22.67 -32.79
C ALA A 81 13.31 -24.12 -33.23
N MET A 82 12.24 -24.75 -32.74
CA MET A 82 11.79 -26.06 -33.25
C MET A 82 11.37 -25.99 -34.72
N ARG A 83 10.55 -24.99 -35.08
CA ARG A 83 10.13 -24.76 -36.46
C ARG A 83 11.32 -24.50 -37.38
N ASP A 84 12.29 -23.70 -36.95
CA ASP A 84 13.46 -23.34 -37.75
C ASP A 84 14.40 -24.55 -37.98
N ARG A 85 14.32 -25.59 -37.13
CA ARG A 85 14.95 -26.90 -37.34
C ARG A 85 14.18 -27.81 -38.32
N GLY A 86 13.04 -27.36 -38.85
CA GLY A 86 12.24 -28.07 -39.84
C GLY A 86 10.99 -28.78 -39.29
N GLU A 87 10.69 -28.66 -38.00
CA GLU A 87 9.47 -29.27 -37.43
C GLU A 87 8.20 -28.56 -37.93
N SER A 88 7.18 -29.35 -38.25
CA SER A 88 5.87 -28.77 -38.64
C SER A 88 5.17 -28.15 -37.42
N LEU A 89 4.38 -27.08 -37.63
CA LEU A 89 3.66 -26.43 -36.55
C LEU A 89 2.73 -27.39 -35.77
N ARG A 90 2.12 -28.34 -36.48
CA ARG A 90 1.30 -29.41 -35.89
C ARG A 90 2.09 -30.27 -34.92
N GLU A 91 3.30 -30.66 -35.32
CA GLU A 91 4.16 -31.52 -34.52
C GLU A 91 4.75 -30.77 -33.31
N VAL A 92 5.14 -29.50 -33.51
CA VAL A 92 5.55 -28.60 -32.43
C VAL A 92 4.44 -28.45 -31.39
N ALA A 93 3.21 -28.20 -31.82
CA ALA A 93 2.06 -28.07 -30.92
C ALA A 93 1.75 -29.38 -30.17
N ARG A 94 1.82 -30.51 -30.87
CA ARG A 94 1.66 -31.85 -30.30
C ARG A 94 2.71 -32.14 -29.21
N MET A 95 3.98 -31.82 -29.47
CA MET A 95 5.08 -32.02 -28.51
C MET A 95 4.95 -31.09 -27.29
N ALA A 96 4.53 -29.85 -27.49
CA ALA A 96 4.35 -28.87 -26.42
C ALA A 96 3.04 -29.06 -25.62
N GLY A 97 2.14 -29.95 -26.06
CA GLY A 97 0.87 -30.20 -25.39
C GLY A 97 -0.12 -29.03 -25.48
N VAL A 98 -0.03 -28.22 -26.54
CA VAL A 98 -0.89 -27.04 -26.75
C VAL A 98 -1.62 -27.13 -28.10
N ALA A 99 -2.65 -26.30 -28.28
CA ALA A 99 -3.30 -26.18 -29.57
C ALA A 99 -2.38 -25.50 -30.60
N GLU A 100 -2.48 -25.88 -31.88
CA GLU A 100 -1.71 -25.26 -32.97
C GLU A 100 -1.87 -23.74 -33.04
N LYS A 101 -3.08 -23.26 -32.73
CA LYS A 101 -3.37 -21.82 -32.64
C LYS A 101 -2.50 -21.14 -31.58
N THR A 102 -2.42 -21.71 -30.38
CA THR A 102 -1.61 -21.20 -29.27
C THR A 102 -0.12 -21.23 -29.60
N ALA A 103 0.36 -22.32 -30.20
CA ALA A 103 1.75 -22.40 -30.65
C ALA A 103 2.08 -21.30 -31.68
N ARG A 104 1.17 -21.05 -32.64
CA ARG A 104 1.30 -19.99 -33.63
C ARG A 104 1.32 -18.60 -33.00
N GLU A 105 0.45 -18.35 -32.04
CA GLU A 105 0.35 -17.07 -31.31
C GLU A 105 1.63 -16.80 -30.53
N LEU A 106 2.13 -17.78 -29.77
CA LEU A 106 3.38 -17.65 -29.02
C LEU A 106 4.60 -17.39 -29.92
N ILE A 107 4.71 -18.10 -31.06
CA ILE A 107 5.78 -17.85 -32.04
C ILE A 107 5.67 -16.44 -32.59
N ARG A 108 4.46 -15.98 -32.96
CA ARG A 108 4.24 -14.63 -33.49
C ARG A 108 4.58 -13.55 -32.46
N GLU A 109 4.18 -13.73 -31.21
CA GLU A 109 4.53 -12.82 -30.11
C GLU A 109 6.05 -12.72 -29.95
N ALA A 110 6.76 -13.87 -30.02
CA ALA A 110 8.21 -13.90 -29.94
C ALA A 110 8.91 -13.22 -31.14
N ASP A 111 8.40 -13.43 -32.35
CA ASP A 111 8.90 -12.78 -33.56
C ASP A 111 8.74 -11.24 -33.46
N ALA A 112 7.55 -10.76 -33.10
CA ALA A 112 7.27 -9.33 -32.99
C ALA A 112 8.16 -8.61 -31.97
N ALA A 113 8.48 -9.24 -30.83
CA ALA A 113 9.37 -8.67 -29.84
C ALA A 113 10.87 -8.79 -30.19
N THR A 114 11.25 -9.80 -30.99
CA THR A 114 12.60 -9.87 -31.56
C THR A 114 12.82 -8.72 -32.55
N ASP A 115 11.87 -8.52 -33.47
CA ASP A 115 11.92 -7.44 -34.47
C ASP A 115 11.96 -6.05 -33.83
N ALA A 116 11.22 -5.85 -32.72
CA ALA A 116 11.23 -4.60 -31.97
C ALA A 116 12.57 -4.35 -31.24
N THR A 117 13.28 -5.41 -30.84
CA THR A 117 14.58 -5.30 -30.17
C THR A 117 15.72 -5.06 -31.18
N GLU A 118 15.63 -5.64 -32.38
CA GLU A 118 16.63 -5.47 -33.45
C GLU A 118 16.62 -4.05 -34.06
N ALA A 119 15.51 -3.32 -33.91
CA ALA A 119 15.36 -1.93 -34.36
C ALA A 119 16.01 -0.87 -33.43
N VAL A 120 16.53 -1.26 -32.27
CA VAL A 120 17.25 -0.37 -31.34
C VAL A 120 18.75 -0.68 -31.39
N PRO A 121 19.64 0.26 -31.76
CA PRO A 121 21.08 -0.01 -31.79
C PRO A 121 21.62 -0.31 -30.38
N PRO A 122 22.62 -1.21 -30.25
CA PRO A 122 23.09 -1.67 -28.95
C PRO A 122 23.79 -0.53 -28.19
N ALA A 123 23.25 -0.18 -27.03
CA ALA A 123 23.98 0.62 -26.03
C ALA A 123 25.09 -0.24 -25.41
N PRO A 124 26.27 0.34 -25.12
CA PRO A 124 27.42 -0.43 -24.64
C PRO A 124 27.16 -1.02 -23.26
N GLU A 125 27.63 -2.26 -23.10
CA GLU A 125 27.65 -3.00 -21.84
C GLU A 125 28.23 -2.15 -20.70
N ALA A 126 27.41 -1.89 -19.68
CA ALA A 126 27.86 -1.39 -18.39
C ALA A 126 27.64 -2.50 -17.35
N GLY A 127 28.72 -2.79 -16.62
CA GLY A 127 28.87 -3.86 -15.65
C GLY A 127 27.67 -4.12 -14.75
N GLY A 128 27.47 -5.41 -14.46
CA GLY A 128 26.38 -5.87 -13.60
C GLY A 128 26.45 -5.32 -12.17
N PRO A 129 25.32 -5.25 -11.46
CA PRO A 129 25.31 -5.24 -10.00
C PRO A 129 25.12 -6.70 -9.52
N ALA A 130 26.03 -7.22 -8.71
CA ALA A 130 26.04 -7.06 -7.26
C ALA A 130 24.70 -7.48 -6.65
N GLY A 131 24.77 -8.54 -5.82
CA GLY A 131 23.64 -9.24 -5.23
C GLY A 131 22.63 -8.36 -4.49
N PRO A 132 21.45 -8.93 -4.15
CA PRO A 132 20.37 -8.20 -3.52
C PRO A 132 20.84 -7.59 -2.19
N PRO A 133 20.49 -6.33 -1.88
CA PRO A 133 20.74 -5.78 -0.56
C PRO A 133 19.88 -6.51 0.47
N GLU A 134 20.50 -7.45 1.18
CA GLU A 134 20.05 -7.90 2.49
C GLU A 134 20.05 -6.71 3.46
N GLY A 135 18.94 -6.53 4.17
CA GLY A 135 18.93 -5.94 5.51
C GLY A 135 19.07 -4.42 5.60
N VAL A 136 18.00 -3.69 5.26
CA VAL A 136 17.79 -2.33 5.80
C VAL A 136 16.36 -2.19 6.31
N TRP A 137 16.00 -3.01 7.30
CA TRP A 137 14.73 -2.86 8.05
C TRP A 137 14.95 -2.95 9.58
N GLN A 138 16.14 -2.63 10.09
CA GLN A 138 16.40 -2.75 11.55
C GLN A 138 16.79 -1.46 12.29
N THR A 139 16.88 -0.30 11.63
CA THR A 139 17.32 0.93 12.32
C THR A 139 16.23 1.98 12.56
N GLU A 140 15.14 2.02 11.78
CA GLU A 140 14.10 3.06 11.98
C GLU A 140 12.97 2.63 12.94
N GLU A 141 12.59 1.36 12.99
CA GLU A 141 11.60 0.88 13.98
C GLU A 141 12.15 0.89 15.42
N ALA A 142 13.48 0.79 15.60
CA ALA A 142 14.11 0.77 16.93
C ALA A 142 14.21 2.16 17.58
N GLU A 143 14.25 3.26 16.81
CA GLU A 143 14.23 4.63 17.37
C GLU A 143 12.81 5.13 17.66
N LEU A 144 11.82 4.75 16.83
CA LEU A 144 10.41 5.09 17.08
C LEU A 144 9.82 4.33 18.28
N ALA A 145 10.31 3.11 18.57
CA ALA A 145 9.94 2.36 19.77
C ALA A 145 10.57 2.93 21.06
N LYS A 146 11.80 3.46 21.02
CA LYS A 146 12.46 4.08 22.18
C LYS A 146 11.79 5.40 22.59
N THR A 147 11.44 6.25 21.63
CA THR A 147 10.78 7.54 21.90
C THR A 147 9.32 7.43 22.38
N SER A 148 8.67 6.30 22.10
CA SER A 148 7.32 6.00 22.62
C SER A 148 7.35 5.35 24.00
N GLY A 149 8.38 4.54 24.31
CA GLY A 149 8.56 3.94 25.64
C GLY A 149 8.96 4.93 26.74
N GLU A 150 9.80 5.93 26.43
CA GLU A 150 10.25 6.93 27.42
C GLU A 150 9.16 7.92 27.83
N ARG A 151 8.20 8.23 26.93
CA ARG A 151 7.06 9.10 27.27
C ARG A 151 6.04 8.44 28.18
N LEU A 152 5.93 7.10 28.16
CA LEU A 152 5.04 6.36 29.07
C LEU A 152 5.67 6.13 30.45
N GLN A 153 7.00 6.02 30.56
CA GLN A 153 7.67 5.89 31.86
C GLN A 153 7.77 7.22 32.63
N ALA A 154 7.83 8.36 31.95
CA ALA A 154 7.79 9.68 32.59
C ALA A 154 6.40 10.03 33.18
N ALA A 155 5.32 9.45 32.64
CA ALA A 155 3.96 9.68 33.12
C ALA A 155 3.53 8.81 34.30
N SER A 156 4.34 7.82 34.70
CA SER A 156 4.01 6.86 35.78
C SER A 156 4.75 7.14 37.10
N ARG A 157 5.46 8.28 37.25
CA ARG A 157 6.27 8.62 38.42
C ARG A 157 5.89 9.92 39.15
N VAL A 158 4.67 10.43 38.96
CA VAL A 158 4.08 11.53 39.75
C VAL A 158 2.72 11.08 40.27
#